data_AF-A0A6F8XMC3-F1
#
_entry.id   AF-A0A6F8XMC3-F1
#
_cell.length_a   1.000
_cell.length_b   1.000
_cell.length_c   1.000
_cell.angle_alpha   90.00
_cell.angle_beta   90.00
_cell.angle_gamma   90.00
#
_symmetry.space_group_name_H-M   'P 1'
#
loop_
_entity.id
_entity.type
_entity.pdbx_description
1 polymer ?
#
loop_
_entity_poly.entity_id
_entity_poly.type
_entity_poly.pdbx_seq_one_letter_code
_entity_poly.pdbx_strand_id
1 'polypeptide(L)' 'MQEDIAALTGERPGPGTLYGAIRRLEEQRLIEQMPEQDRRKPYRLTDLGARALQAELVRIRTVASTGLRRLATA' A
#
# COMPACT_ATOMS: atom_id res chain seq x y z
N MET A 1 -10.15 4.96 -1.22
CA MET A 1 -8.83 5.05 -0.55
C MET A 1 -8.91 4.90 0.96
N GLN A 2 -9.38 5.90 1.73
CA GLN A 2 -9.43 5.75 3.20
C GLN A 2 -10.35 4.59 3.63
N GLU A 3 -11.47 4.42 2.95
CA GLU A 3 -12.41 3.31 3.18
C GLU A 3 -11.79 1.96 2.80
N ASP A 4 -11.10 1.87 1.66
CA ASP A 4 -10.40 0.64 1.25
C ASP A 4 -9.30 0.25 2.26
N ILE A 5 -8.52 1.23 2.74
CA ILE A 5 -7.50 0.99 3.76
C ILE A 5 -8.16 0.50 5.04
N ALA A 6 -9.23 1.17 5.49
CA ALA A 6 -9.96 0.75 6.69
C ALA A 6 -10.56 -0.66 6.55
N ALA A 7 -11.06 -1.03 5.37
CA ALA A 7 -11.57 -2.38 5.12
C ALA A 7 -10.46 -3.44 5.15
N LEU A 8 -9.24 -3.09 4.72
CA LEU A 8 -8.09 -4.00 4.69
C LEU A 8 -7.37 -4.13 6.04
N THR A 9 -7.22 -3.04 6.78
CA THR A 9 -6.37 -2.99 7.97
C THR A 9 -7.16 -2.86 9.28
N GLY A 10 -8.46 -2.55 9.21
CA GLY A 10 -9.26 -2.17 10.38
C GLY A 10 -9.00 -0.73 10.86
N GLU A 11 -8.07 0.00 10.24
CA GLU A 11 -7.67 1.35 10.65
C GLU A 11 -7.93 2.39 9.57
N ARG A 12 -8.48 3.53 9.96
CA ARG A 12 -8.69 4.66 9.04
C ARG A 12 -7.57 5.69 9.21
N PRO A 13 -6.65 5.82 8.25
CA PRO A 13 -5.61 6.84 8.35
C PRO A 13 -6.23 8.24 8.28
N GLY A 14 -5.78 9.14 9.16
CA GLY A 14 -6.14 10.55 9.07
C GLY A 14 -5.64 11.18 7.75
N PRO A 15 -6.22 12.31 7.32
CA PRO A 15 -5.85 12.97 6.05
C PRO A 15 -4.34 13.25 5.93
N GLY A 16 -3.71 13.77 6.98
CA GLY A 16 -2.26 14.07 6.97
C GLY A 16 -1.39 12.83 6.80
N THR A 17 -1.77 11.71 7.43
CA THR A 17 -1.07 10.42 7.28
C THR A 17 -1.21 9.89 5.85
N LEU A 18 -2.43 9.93 5.31
CA LEU A 18 -2.69 9.46 3.95
C LEU A 18 -1.92 10.28 2.91
N TYR A 19 -2.04 11.60 2.93
CA TYR A 19 -1.35 12.46 1.97
C TYR A 19 0.16 12.41 2.15
N GLY A 20 0.63 12.26 3.40
CA GLY A 20 2.05 12.02 3.68
C GLY A 20 2.55 10.69 3.10
N ALA A 21 1.74 9.64 3.08
CA ALA A 21 2.08 8.37 2.46
C ALA A 21 2.11 8.49 0.93
N ILE A 22 1.09 9.10 0.32
CA ILE A 22 1.01 9.35 -1.13
C ILE A 22 2.24 10.12 -1.60
N ARG A 23 2.60 11.24 -0.94
CA ARG A 23 3.79 12.02 -1.29
C ARG A 23 5.07 11.19 -1.29
N ARG A 24 5.27 10.32 -0.29
CA ARG A 24 6.46 9.45 -0.22
C ARG A 24 6.49 8.44 -1.36
N LEU A 25 5.34 7.87 -1.72
CA LEU A 25 5.23 6.94 -2.85
C LEU A 25 5.56 7.65 -4.17
N GLU A 26 5.14 8.90 -4.35
CA GLU A 26 5.49 9.73 -5.51
C GLU A 26 6.99 10.07 -5.53
N GLU A 27 7.56 10.51 -4.40
CA GLU A 27 9.00 10.82 -4.27
C GLU A 27 9.88 9.61 -4.60
N GLN A 28 9.41 8.41 -4.25
CA GLN A 28 10.07 7.14 -4.58
C GLN A 28 9.74 6.63 -6.00
N ARG A 29 8.94 7.37 -6.77
CA ARG A 29 8.48 7.01 -8.14
C ARG A 29 7.73 5.68 -8.20
N LEU A 30 7.10 5.27 -7.10
CA LEU A 30 6.29 4.05 -7.03
C LEU A 30 4.88 4.27 -7.59
N ILE A 31 4.38 5.49 -7.47
CA ILE A 31 3.12 5.92 -8.09
C ILE A 31 3.34 7.16 -8.93
N GLU A 32 2.43 7.39 -9.86
CA GLU A 32 2.36 8.61 -10.67
C GLU A 32 0.94 9.15 -10.67
N GLN A 33 0.81 10.48 -10.71
CA GLN A 33 -0.47 11.15 -10.82
C GLN A 33 -1.03 10.96 -12.23
N MET A 34 -2.32 10.61 -12.31
CA MET A 34 -3.07 10.56 -13.56
C MET A 34 -3.77 11.89 -13.83
N PRO A 35 -4.19 12.18 -15.07
CA PRO A 35 -4.95 13.38 -15.41
C PRO A 35 -6.13 13.55 -14.45
N GLU A 36 -6.32 14.79 -13.97
CA GLU A 36 -7.37 15.08 -12.99
C GLU A 36 -8.74 14.73 -13.57
N GLN A 37 -9.50 13.97 -12.79
CA GLN A 37 -10.91 13.70 -13.08
C GLN A 37 -11.71 14.45 -12.02
N ASP A 38 -12.24 15.61 -12.40
CA ASP A 38 -12.99 16.49 -11.51
C ASP A 38 -12.12 16.91 -10.29
N ARG A 39 -12.67 16.93 -9.07
CA ARG A 39 -11.94 17.27 -7.83
C ARG A 39 -11.00 16.18 -7.31
N ARG A 40 -10.87 15.05 -8.01
CA ARG A 40 -10.03 13.92 -7.57
C ARG A 40 -8.70 13.93 -8.31
N LYS A 41 -7.63 13.65 -7.56
CA LYS A 41 -6.29 13.35 -8.08
C LYS A 41 -6.11 11.83 -8.11
N PRO A 42 -6.44 11.16 -9.24
CA PRO A 42 -6.19 9.73 -9.36
C PRO A 42 -4.69 9.46 -9.44
N TYR A 43 -4.29 8.29 -8.91
CA TYR A 43 -2.92 7.80 -8.95
C TYR A 43 -2.92 6.38 -9.50
N ARG A 44 -1.83 6.01 -10.19
CA ARG A 44 -1.57 4.64 -10.64
C ARG A 44 -0.18 4.19 -10.21
N LEU A 45 0.01 2.88 -10.11
CA LEU A 45 1.34 2.30 -9.95
C LEU A 45 2.16 2.54 -11.22
N THR A 46 3.44 2.87 -11.02
CA THR A 46 4.44 2.77 -12.08
C THR A 46 4.89 1.31 -12.20
N ASP A 47 5.64 0.97 -13.25
CA ASP A 47 6.24 -0.38 -13.36
C ASP A 47 7.22 -0.68 -12.22
N LEU A 48 7.88 0.35 -11.67
CA LEU A 48 8.72 0.22 -10.50
C LEU A 48 7.86 -0.07 -9.25
N GLY A 49 6.77 0.68 -9.09
CA GLY A 49 5.81 0.48 -8.01
C GLY A 49 5.18 -0.90 -8.01
N ALA A 50 4.77 -1.40 -9.17
CA ALA A 50 4.19 -2.73 -9.30
C ALA A 50 5.18 -3.83 -8.86
N ARG A 51 6.45 -3.73 -9.29
CA ARG A 51 7.51 -4.67 -8.88
C ARG A 51 7.82 -4.59 -7.40
N ALA A 52 7.91 -3.38 -6.84
CA ALA A 52 8.14 -3.16 -5.42
C ALA A 52 7.00 -3.74 -4.57
N LEU A 53 5.74 -3.47 -4.95
CA LEU A 53 4.57 -4.01 -4.28
C LEU A 53 4.53 -5.54 -4.34
N GLN A 54 4.84 -6.13 -5.50
CA GLN A 54 4.90 -7.59 -5.64
C GLN A 54 5.95 -8.21 -4.70
N ALA A 55 7.16 -7.63 -4.63
CA ALA A 55 8.21 -8.09 -3.74
C ALA A 55 7.78 -8.01 -2.27
N GLU A 56 7.14 -6.91 -1.87
CA GLU A 56 6.68 -6.71 -0.51
C GLU A 56 5.56 -7.68 -0.11
N LEU A 57 4.61 -7.96 -1.01
CA LEU A 57 3.55 -8.95 -0.78
C LEU A 57 4.12 -10.36 -0.61
N VAL A 58 5.15 -10.74 -1.39
CA VAL A 58 5.85 -12.01 -1.23
C VAL A 58 6.56 -12.09 0.13
N ARG A 59 7.21 -11.00 0.54
CA ARG A 59 7.88 -10.89 1.85
C ARG A 59 6.88 -11.07 3.00
N ILE A 60 5.77 -10.33 2.99
CA ILE A 60 4.71 -10.42 4.01
C ILE A 60 4.16 -11.85 4.10
N ARG A 61 3.83 -12.48 2.96
CA ARG A 61 3.34 -13.87 2.93
C ARG A 61 4.33 -14.85 3.55
N THR A 62 5.62 -14.66 3.29
CA THR A 62 6.68 -15.53 3.81
C THR A 62 6.79 -15.43 5.33
N VAL A 63 6.76 -14.20 5.85
CA VAL A 63 6.76 -13.92 7.29
C VAL A 63 5.51 -14.51 7.96
N ALA A 64 4.32 -14.22 7.41
CA ALA A 64 3.06 -14.68 7.95
C ALA A 64 2.95 -16.22 7.98
N SER A 65 3.27 -16.89 6.88
CA SER A 65 3.22 -18.36 6.81
C SER A 65 4.20 -19.03 7.77
N THR A 66 5.40 -18.45 7.96
CA THR A 66 6.37 -18.94 8.93
C THR A 66 5.91 -18.72 10.37
N GLY A 67 5.37 -17.54 10.68
CA GLY A 67 4.82 -17.24 12.00
C GLY A 67 3.69 -18.18 12.40
N LEU A 68 2.70 -18.35 11.51
CA LEU A 68 1.57 -19.25 11.75
C LEU A 68 2.00 -20.71 11.93
N ARG A 69 2.95 -21.19 11.12
CA ARG A 69 3.49 -22.55 11.27
C ARG A 69 4.14 -22.77 12.64
N ARG A 70 4.90 -21.78 13.14
CA ARG A 70 5.55 -21.87 14.46
C ARG A 70 4.55 -21.86 15.61
N LEU A 71 3.46 -21.08 15.49
CA LEU A 71 2.39 -21.05 16.49
C LEU A 71 1.62 -22.38 16.55
N ALA A 72 1.47 -23.10 15.44
CA ALA A 72 0.78 -24.39 15.41
C ALA A 72 1.57 -25.54 16.07
N THR A 73 2.88 -25.35 16.27
CA THR A 73 3.77 -26.33 16.91
C THR A 73 4.13 -25.99 18.35
N ALA A 74 3.65 -24.85 18.86
CA ALA A 74 3.84 -24.39 20.23
C ALA A 74 2.63 -24.79 21.10
#